data_AF-A0A069JKT7-F1
#
_entry.id   AF-A0A069JKT7-F1
#
_cell.length_a   1.000
_cell.length_b   1.000
_cell.length_c   1.000
_cell.angle_alpha   90.00
_cell.angle_beta   90.00
_cell.angle_gamma   90.00
#
_symmetry.space_group_name_H-M   'P 1'
#
loop_
_entity.id
_entity.type
_entity.pdbx_description
1 polymer ?
#
loop_
_entity_poly.entity_id
_entity_poly.type
_entity_poly.pdbx_seq_one_letter_code
_entity_poly.pdbx_strand_id
1 'polypeptide(L)'
;MSTAILVAHVHPADPSSEDAFNRWYDDVHIPQVVERVPGVVSASRFFLADVQLLPEDALPARRYLSIYQLDTEDLAGTAQALGSALGDGTLDMSEAIATTGDTGPELLFYVPTEN
;
A
#
# COMPACT_ATOMS: atom_id res chain seq x y z
N MET A 1 -21.53 -1.10 -8.93
CA MET A 1 -20.46 -0.44 -8.14
C MET A 1 -20.29 -1.16 -6.82
N SER A 2 -19.26 -2.00 -6.75
CA SER A 2 -18.87 -2.69 -5.51
C SER A 2 -17.69 -1.95 -4.92
N THR A 3 -17.82 -1.47 -3.69
CA THR A 3 -16.70 -0.85 -2.97
C THR A 3 -15.81 -1.96 -2.43
N ALA A 4 -14.53 -1.93 -2.75
CA ALA A 4 -13.51 -2.81 -2.17
C ALA A 4 -12.39 -1.95 -1.57
N ILE A 5 -11.52 -2.56 -0.77
CA ILE A 5 -10.31 -1.89 -0.28
C ILE A 5 -9.08 -2.73 -0.60
N LEU A 6 -7.99 -2.05 -0.92
CA LEU A 6 -6.66 -2.63 -0.92
C LEU A 6 -5.92 -2.13 0.32
N VAL A 7 -5.44 -3.05 1.11
CA VAL A 7 -4.60 -2.79 2.28
C VAL A 7 -3.16 -3.13 1.90
N ALA A 8 -2.27 -2.16 2.03
CA ALA A 8 -0.86 -2.30 1.73
C ALA A 8 -0.04 -2.08 3.01
N HIS A 9 0.60 -3.14 3.51
CA HIS A 9 1.62 -3.03 4.53
C HIS A 9 2.97 -2.87 3.86
N VAL A 10 3.68 -1.80 4.22
CA VAL A 10 4.95 -1.43 3.61
C VAL A 10 5.94 -0.99 4.68
N HIS A 11 7.21 -0.96 4.31
CA HIS A 11 8.29 -0.55 5.20
C HIS A 11 9.38 0.14 4.38
N PRO A 12 10.08 1.15 4.93
CA PRO A 12 11.28 1.68 4.28
C PRO A 12 12.36 0.59 4.15
N ALA A 13 13.25 0.73 3.17
CA ALA A 13 14.34 -0.23 2.95
C ALA A 13 15.24 -0.37 4.18
N ASP A 14 15.51 0.74 4.86
CA ASP A 14 16.31 0.84 6.07
C ASP A 14 15.96 2.13 6.84
N PRO A 15 16.40 2.30 8.11
CA PRO A 15 16.06 3.49 8.91
C PRO A 15 16.52 4.83 8.31
N SER A 16 17.62 4.85 7.55
CA SER A 16 18.13 6.09 6.92
C SER A 16 17.34 6.47 5.66
N SER A 17 16.61 5.52 5.08
CA SER A 17 15.73 5.71 3.93
C SER A 17 14.33 6.21 4.31
N GLU A 18 13.96 6.28 5.59
CA GLU A 18 12.60 6.60 6.04
C GLU A 18 12.09 7.96 5.51
N ASP A 19 12.90 9.02 5.60
CA ASP A 19 12.56 10.34 5.09
C ASP A 19 12.32 10.34 3.58
N ALA A 20 13.16 9.64 2.83
CA ALA A 20 13.04 9.52 1.38
C ALA A 20 11.81 8.68 0.99
N PHE A 21 11.58 7.60 1.73
CA PHE A 21 10.40 6.75 1.60
C PHE A 21 9.13 7.55 1.82
N ASN A 22 9.02 8.31 2.91
CA ASN A 22 7.84 9.10 3.24
C ASN A 22 7.51 10.12 2.15
N ARG A 23 8.51 10.91 1.72
CA ARG A 23 8.32 11.89 0.64
C ARG A 23 7.88 11.23 -0.66
N TRP A 24 8.59 10.18 -1.09
CA TRP A 24 8.23 9.46 -2.31
C TRP A 24 6.82 8.86 -2.23
N TYR A 25 6.46 8.26 -1.09
CA TYR A 25 5.18 7.59 -0.93
C TYR A 25 4.00 8.56 -1.01
N ASP A 26 4.12 9.72 -0.35
CA ASP A 26 3.06 10.73 -0.27
C ASP A 26 2.98 11.59 -1.53
N ASP A 27 4.13 12.05 -2.05
CA ASP A 27 4.16 13.02 -3.15
C ASP A 27 4.13 12.37 -4.54
N VAL A 28 4.47 11.08 -4.64
CA VAL A 28 4.63 10.39 -5.92
C VAL A 28 3.80 9.12 -5.98
N HIS A 29 4.05 8.14 -5.10
CA HIS A 29 3.48 6.81 -5.24
C HIS A 29 1.96 6.80 -5.09
N ILE A 30 1.41 7.35 -4.00
CA ILE A 30 -0.04 7.40 -3.78
C ILE A 30 -0.76 8.15 -4.92
N PRO A 31 -0.35 9.38 -5.30
CA PRO A 31 -0.97 10.11 -6.41
C PRO A 31 -1.00 9.27 -7.68
N GLN A 32 0.13 8.65 -8.05
CA GLN A 32 0.21 7.84 -9.26
C GLN A 32 -0.67 6.60 -9.20
N VAL A 33 -0.77 5.92 -8.06
CA VAL A 33 -1.67 4.77 -7.91
C VAL A 33 -3.12 5.22 -8.12
N VAL A 34 -3.53 6.33 -7.50
CA VAL A 34 -4.90 6.86 -7.64
C VAL A 34 -5.18 7.34 -9.07
N GLU A 35 -4.22 7.99 -9.74
CA GLU A 35 -4.41 8.55 -11.07
C GLU A 35 -4.28 7.52 -12.20
N ARG A 36 -3.40 6.52 -12.05
CA ARG A 36 -2.98 5.64 -13.14
C ARG A 36 -3.60 4.24 -13.06
N VAL A 37 -4.11 3.81 -11.90
CA VAL A 37 -4.68 2.47 -11.73
C VAL A 37 -6.20 2.52 -11.77
N PRO A 38 -6.85 1.97 -12.82
CA PRO A 38 -8.29 2.01 -12.96
C PRO A 38 -9.02 1.34 -11.79
N GLY A 39 -9.96 2.07 -11.19
CA GLY A 39 -10.76 1.61 -10.06
C GLY A 39 -10.21 2.02 -8.70
N VAL A 40 -9.01 2.57 -8.59
CA VAL A 40 -8.53 3.20 -7.35
C VAL A 40 -9.03 4.64 -7.29
N VAL A 41 -9.70 5.04 -6.21
CA VAL A 41 -10.32 6.38 -6.11
C VAL A 41 -9.74 7.26 -5.01
N SER A 42 -9.15 6.67 -3.97
CA SER A 42 -8.46 7.41 -2.93
C SER A 42 -7.55 6.50 -2.12
N ALA A 43 -6.68 7.10 -1.32
CA ALA A 43 -5.84 6.38 -0.36
C ALA A 43 -5.80 7.13 0.97
N SER A 44 -5.59 6.40 2.05
CA SER A 44 -5.26 6.93 3.37
C SER A 44 -4.05 6.20 3.91
N ARG A 45 -3.13 6.93 4.54
CA ARG A 45 -1.86 6.40 5.02
C ARG A 45 -1.74 6.55 6.52
N PHE A 46 -1.16 5.55 7.16
CA PHE A 46 -1.06 5.41 8.60
C PHE A 46 0.33 4.88 8.99
N PHE A 47 0.72 5.20 10.23
CA PHE A 47 1.90 4.66 10.88
C PHE A 47 1.47 3.94 12.17
N LEU A 48 2.14 2.83 12.49
CA LEU A 48 1.86 2.03 13.68
C LEU A 48 2.19 2.85 14.93
N ALA A 49 1.16 3.19 15.71
CA ALA A 49 1.31 3.93 16.95
C ALA A 49 2.11 3.14 18.01
N ASP A 50 2.76 3.86 18.93
CA ASP A 50 3.50 3.24 20.05
C ASP A 50 2.57 2.56 21.06
N VAL A 51 1.30 2.99 21.13
CA VAL A 51 0.32 2.43 22.06
C VAL A 51 -0.33 1.21 21.42
N GLN A 52 -0.01 0.02 21.93
CA GLN A 52 -0.51 -1.25 21.43
C GLN A 52 -1.10 -2.11 22.56
N LEU A 53 -2.09 -2.94 22.21
CA LEU A 53 -2.64 -3.96 23.11
C LEU A 53 -1.75 -5.20 23.17
N LEU A 54 -0.97 -5.44 22.12
CA LEU A 54 -0.02 -6.55 22.03
C LEU A 54 1.35 -6.13 22.58
N PRO A 55 2.12 -7.08 23.13
CA PRO A 55 3.50 -6.82 23.53
C PRO A 55 4.38 -6.51 22.30
N GLU A 56 5.49 -5.80 22.52
CA GLU A 56 6.37 -5.30 21.45
C GLU A 56 6.91 -6.40 20.54
N ASP A 57 7.24 -7.58 21.09
CA ASP A 57 7.78 -8.71 20.33
C ASP A 57 6.74 -9.38 19.40
N ALA A 58 5.45 -9.11 19.62
CA ALA A 58 4.35 -9.59 18.79
C ALA A 58 3.90 -8.56 17.73
N LEU A 59 4.51 -7.38 17.68
CA LEU A 59 4.16 -6.34 16.72
C LEU A 59 4.73 -6.65 15.33
N PRO A 60 4.03 -6.24 14.26
CA PRO A 60 4.53 -6.44 12.90
C PRO A 60 5.80 -5.62 12.66
N ALA A 61 6.72 -6.21 11.88
CA ALA A 61 7.91 -5.51 11.41
C ALA A 61 7.55 -4.32 10.50
N ARG A 62 6.48 -4.43 9.72
CA ARG A 62 5.96 -3.36 8.85
C ARG A 62 5.19 -2.34 9.69
N ARG A 63 5.69 -1.11 9.74
CA ARG A 63 5.14 -0.02 10.56
C ARG A 63 4.26 0.94 9.76
N TYR A 64 4.29 0.89 8.43
CA TYR A 64 3.47 1.76 7.58
C TYR A 64 2.33 0.96 6.93
N LEU A 65 1.17 1.59 6.87
CA LEU A 65 -0.04 1.03 6.30
C LEU A 65 -0.69 2.04 5.36
N SER A 66 -1.09 1.59 4.18
CA SER A 66 -1.93 2.37 3.27
C SER A 66 -3.21 1.61 2.97
N ILE A 67 -4.34 2.30 3.03
CA ILE A 67 -5.65 1.77 2.65
C ILE A 67 -6.11 2.53 1.42
N TYR A 68 -6.19 1.83 0.30
CA TYR A 68 -6.72 2.34 -0.96
C TYR A 68 -8.19 1.96 -1.08
N GLN A 69 -9.04 2.93 -1.37
CA GLN A 69 -10.44 2.71 -1.69
C GLN A 69 -10.57 2.39 -3.17
N LEU A 70 -11.34 1.34 -3.46
CA LEU A 70 -11.59 0.86 -4.81
C LEU A 70 -13.06 1.00 -5.14
N ASP A 71 -13.35 1.60 -6.29
CA ASP A 71 -14.69 1.66 -6.89
C ASP A 71 -14.63 1.00 -8.27
N THR A 72 -14.93 -0.30 -8.30
CA THR A 72 -14.80 -1.13 -9.50
C THR A 72 -15.83 -2.24 -9.51
N GLU A 73 -16.27 -2.63 -10.71
CA GLU A 73 -17.13 -3.80 -10.93
C GLU A 73 -16.31 -5.04 -11.30
N ASP A 74 -15.02 -4.86 -11.63
CA ASP A 74 -14.05 -5.90 -11.96
C ASP A 74 -12.81 -5.75 -11.07
N LEU A 75 -12.91 -6.28 -9.84
CA LEU A 75 -11.81 -6.25 -8.88
C LEU A 75 -10.59 -7.02 -9.38
N ALA A 76 -10.79 -8.11 -10.13
CA ALA A 76 -9.69 -8.90 -10.68
C ALA A 76 -8.92 -8.11 -11.75
N GLY A 77 -9.63 -7.41 -12.64
CA GLY A 77 -9.04 -6.50 -13.61
C GLY A 77 -8.27 -5.35 -12.95
N THR A 78 -8.84 -4.72 -11.91
CA THR A 78 -8.13 -3.68 -11.14
C THR A 78 -6.88 -4.24 -10.46
N ALA A 79 -6.95 -5.42 -9.85
CA ALA A 79 -5.79 -6.06 -9.21
C ALA A 79 -4.69 -6.41 -10.23
N GLN A 80 -5.08 -6.90 -11.41
CA GLN A 80 -4.13 -7.15 -12.50
C GLN A 80 -3.49 -5.85 -13.01
N ALA A 81 -4.27 -4.79 -13.19
CA ALA A 81 -3.77 -3.50 -13.63
C ALA A 81 -2.74 -2.93 -12.63
N LEU A 82 -3.04 -3.00 -11.32
CA LEU A 82 -2.08 -2.61 -10.28
C LEU A 82 -0.82 -3.47 -10.32
N GLY A 83 -0.96 -4.80 -10.41
CA GLY A 83 0.18 -5.72 -10.47
C GLY A 83 1.11 -5.45 -11.64
N SER A 84 0.56 -5.18 -12.83
CA SER A 84 1.34 -4.76 -14.00
C SER A 84 2.01 -3.41 -13.77
N ALA A 85 1.27 -2.43 -13.25
CA ALA A 85 1.75 -1.07 -13.04
C ALA A 85 2.95 -0.97 -12.09
N LEU A 86 3.04 -1.88 -11.12
CA LEU A 86 4.17 -2.01 -10.19
C LEU A 86 5.46 -2.53 -10.86
N GLY A 87 5.37 -3.17 -12.03
CA GLY A 87 6.50 -3.83 -12.69
C GLY A 87 6.83 -3.31 -14.10
N ASP A 88 5.90 -2.59 -14.75
CA ASP A 88 6.05 -2.12 -16.14
C ASP A 88 6.52 -0.66 -16.27
N GLY A 89 6.75 0.02 -15.14
CA GLY A 89 7.17 1.42 -15.09
C GLY A 89 6.01 2.42 -15.11
N THR A 90 4.76 1.98 -15.03
CA THR A 90 3.61 2.87 -14.86
C THR A 90 3.65 3.60 -13.52
N LEU A 91 4.19 2.97 -12.48
CA LEU A 91 4.43 3.59 -11.17
C LEU A 91 5.92 3.81 -10.97
N ASP A 92 6.29 5.04 -10.61
CA ASP A 92 7.66 5.37 -10.25
C ASP A 92 8.01 4.71 -8.92
N MET A 93 8.87 3.69 -8.97
CA MET A 93 9.35 2.97 -7.79
C MET A 93 10.61 3.63 -7.21
N SER A 94 10.78 3.53 -5.89
CA SER A 94 11.96 4.06 -5.18
C SER A 94 12.78 2.94 -4.55
N GLU A 95 14.09 3.12 -4.47
CA GLU A 95 14.97 2.24 -3.65
C GLU A 95 14.72 2.43 -2.15
N ALA A 96 13.99 3.47 -1.74
CA ALA A 96 13.68 3.75 -0.34
C ALA A 96 12.62 2.82 0.27
N ILE A 97 11.90 2.01 -0.53
CA ILE A 97 10.94 1.01 -0.03
C ILE A 97 11.61 -0.38 0.03
N ALA A 98 11.33 -1.14 1.08
CA ALA A 98 11.72 -2.54 1.16
C ALA A 98 10.95 -3.36 0.11
N THR A 99 11.67 -4.06 -0.77
CA THR A 99 11.06 -4.85 -1.86
C THR A 99 11.21 -6.36 -1.69
N THR A 100 12.01 -6.82 -0.74
CA THR A 100 12.29 -8.24 -0.50
C THR A 100 12.35 -8.56 1.00
N GLY A 101 12.28 -9.85 1.34
CA GLY A 101 12.34 -10.33 2.73
C GLY A 101 11.05 -10.10 3.54
N ASP A 102 11.13 -10.27 4.85
CA ASP A 102 10.00 -10.16 5.79
C ASP A 102 9.37 -8.75 5.84
N THR A 103 10.09 -7.72 5.38
CA THR A 103 9.62 -6.33 5.31
C THR A 103 9.16 -5.91 3.91
N GLY A 104 9.21 -6.80 2.91
CA GLY A 104 8.67 -6.55 1.58
C GLY A 104 7.16 -6.23 1.61
N PRO A 105 6.61 -5.63 0.55
CA PRO A 105 5.24 -5.16 0.54
C PRO A 105 4.25 -6.33 0.63
N GLU A 106 3.21 -6.17 1.43
CA GLU A 106 2.09 -7.09 1.50
C GLU A 106 0.83 -6.35 1.05
N LEU A 107 0.22 -6.85 -0.02
CA LEU A 107 -0.92 -6.25 -0.69
C LEU A 107 -2.11 -7.19 -0.61
N LEU A 108 -3.17 -6.77 0.07
CA LEU A 108 -4.35 -7.60 0.34
C LEU A 108 -5.62 -6.85 -0.05
N PHE A 109 -6.42 -7.47 -0.91
CA PHE A 109 -7.73 -6.95 -1.31
C PHE A 109 -8.81 -7.49 -0.38
N TYR A 110 -9.71 -6.62 0.07
CA TYR A 110 -10.86 -6.96 0.88
C TYR A 110 -12.14 -6.43 0.24
N VAL A 111 -13.20 -7.20 0.37
CA VAL A 111 -14.55 -6.82 -0.01
C VAL A 111 -15.40 -6.70 1.26
N PRO A 112 -16.41 -5.80 1.29
CA PRO A 112 -17.34 -5.73 2.39
C PRO A 112 -18.05 -7.08 2.56
N THR A 113 -18.33 -7.45 3.81
CA THR A 113 -19.22 -8.57 4.08
C THR A 113 -20.62 -8.21 3.61
N GLU A 114 -21.29 -9.11 2.88
CA GLU A 114 -22.73 -9.00 2.66
C GLU A 114 -23.41 -8.99 4.04
N ASN A 115 -24.17 -7.94 4.33
CA ASN A 115 -24.89 -7.79 5.59
C ASN A 115 -26.34 -8.24 5.44
#